data_AF-A0A1M3BDK2-F1
#
_entry.id   AF-A0A1M3BDK2-F1
#
_cell.length_a   1.000
_cell.length_b   1.000
_cell.length_c   1.000
_cell.angle_alpha   90.00
_cell.angle_beta   90.00
_cell.angle_gamma   90.00
#
_symmetry.space_group_name_H-M   'P 1'
#
loop_
_entity.id
_entity.type
_entity.pdbx_description
1 polymer ?
#
loop_
_entity_poly.entity_id
_entity_poly.type
_entity_poly.pdbx_seq_one_letter_code
_entity_poly.pdbx_strand_id
1 'polypeptide(L)' 'MKQNNHIKEALSKQHACYVLITCDDPSEDGNMQVEMSHQGDTSLISYLIQGAQSYIDDQEEEELSY' A
#
# COMPACT_ATOMS: atom_id res chain seq x y z
N MET A 1 -7.18 -10.95 16.50
CA MET A 1 -7.24 -10.37 15.14
C MET A 1 -8.69 -10.36 14.67
N LYS A 2 -9.30 -9.18 14.51
CA LYS A 2 -10.68 -9.06 13.99
C LYS A 2 -10.70 -9.53 12.53
N GLN A 3 -11.72 -10.29 12.16
CA GLN A 3 -11.85 -10.92 10.85
C GLN A 3 -12.02 -9.85 9.75
N ASN A 4 -11.01 -9.68 8.91
CA ASN A 4 -11.00 -8.82 7.70
C ASN A 4 -11.87 -9.40 6.56
N ASN A 5 -13.10 -9.81 6.87
CA ASN A 5 -13.98 -10.47 5.88
C ASN A 5 -14.36 -9.53 4.73
N HIS A 6 -14.55 -8.24 5.01
CA HIS A 6 -14.87 -7.24 3.99
C HIS A 6 -13.73 -6.98 3.00
N ILE A 7 -12.46 -7.04 3.45
CA ILE A 7 -11.29 -6.92 2.57
C ILE A 7 -11.21 -8.13 1.65
N LYS A 8 -11.39 -9.34 2.19
CA LYS A 8 -11.40 -10.57 1.37
C LYS A 8 -12.53 -10.55 0.35
N GLU A 9 -13.73 -10.11 0.73
CA GLU A 9 -14.86 -9.96 -0.19
C GLU A 9 -14.56 -8.91 -1.28
N ALA A 10 -13.99 -7.76 -0.90
CA ALA A 10 -13.60 -6.74 -1.86
C ALA A 10 -12.57 -7.28 -2.86
N LEU A 11 -11.54 -7.99 -2.39
CA LEU A 11 -10.48 -8.57 -3.23
C LEU A 11 -10.95 -9.78 -4.05
N SER A 12 -12.00 -10.48 -3.62
CA SER A 12 -12.58 -11.62 -4.35
C SER A 12 -13.38 -11.23 -5.61
N LYS A 13 -13.66 -9.94 -5.80
CA LYS A 13 -14.29 -9.43 -7.01
C LYS A 13 -13.31 -9.50 -8.19
N GLN A 14 -13.86 -9.46 -9.41
CA GLN A 14 -13.05 -9.49 -10.63
C GLN A 14 -12.37 -8.13 -10.87
N HIS A 15 -11.26 -7.90 -10.17
CA HIS A 15 -10.41 -6.74 -10.36
C HIS A 15 -9.31 -7.02 -11.37
N ALA A 16 -8.97 -6.00 -12.18
CA ALA A 16 -7.84 -6.09 -13.10
C ALA A 16 -6.49 -6.11 -12.37
N CYS A 17 -6.42 -5.45 -11.20
CA CYS A 17 -5.20 -5.32 -10.39
C CYS A 17 -5.56 -4.81 -8.98
N TYR A 18 -4.81 -5.24 -7.97
CA TYR A 18 -4.80 -4.61 -6.64
C TYR A 18 -3.41 -4.63 -6.01
N VAL A 19 -3.20 -3.66 -5.12
CA VAL A 19 -2.10 -3.60 -4.16
C VAL A 19 -2.73 -3.36 -2.79
N LEU A 20 -2.44 -4.23 -1.83
CA LEU A 20 -2.84 -4.11 -0.43
C LEU A 20 -1.57 -3.88 0.39
N ILE A 21 -1.53 -2.76 1.12
CA ILE A 21 -0.48 -2.45 2.09
C ILE A 21 -1.11 -2.53 3.47
N THR A 22 -0.51 -3.32 4.35
CA THR A 22 -0.91 -3.42 5.75
C THR A 22 0.25 -2.99 6.63
N CYS A 23 -0.04 -2.15 7.60
CA CYS A 23 0.89 -1.71 8.61
C CYS A 23 0.35 -2.13 9.97
N ASP A 24 1.17 -2.79 10.76
CA ASP A 24 0.86 -3.01 12.17
C ASP A 24 1.14 -1.75 13.00
N ASP A 25 0.62 -1.73 14.23
CA ASP A 25 0.98 -0.69 15.19
C ASP A 25 2.52 -0.63 15.35
N PRO A 26 3.11 0.56 15.55
CA PRO A 26 4.55 0.67 15.80
C PRO A 26 4.96 -0.17 17.02
N SER A 27 6.07 -0.89 16.92
CA SER A 27 6.67 -1.56 18.08
C SER A 27 7.30 -0.55 19.04
N GLU A 28 7.66 -1.00 20.24
CA GLU A 28 8.23 -0.15 21.30
C GLU A 28 9.54 0.55 20.89
N ASP A 29 10.24 0.02 19.90
CA ASP A 29 11.45 0.59 19.30
C ASP A 29 11.17 1.57 18.14
N GLY A 30 9.89 1.85 17.85
CA GLY A 30 9.46 2.74 16.79
C GLY A 30 9.44 2.12 15.39
N ASN A 31 9.80 0.84 15.25
CA ASN A 31 9.71 0.15 13.96
C ASN A 31 8.25 -0.20 13.63
N MET A 32 7.94 -0.22 12.33
CA MET A 32 6.61 -0.61 11.84
C MET A 32 6.77 -1.81 10.91
N GLN A 33 5.99 -2.86 11.15
CA GLN A 33 5.92 -3.97 10.21
C GLN A 33 4.97 -3.59 9.07
N VAL A 34 5.50 -3.56 7.86
CA VAL A 34 4.76 -3.26 6.64
C VAL A 34 4.78 -4.48 5.74
N GLU A 35 3.61 -4.96 5.36
CA GLU A 35 3.44 -6.05 4.40
C GLU A 35 2.70 -5.54 3.17
N MET A 36 3.18 -5.94 1.99
CA MET A 36 2.55 -5.65 0.71
C MET A 36 2.13 -6.94 0.03
N SER A 37 0.85 -7.03 -0.31
CA SER A 37 0.25 -8.12 -1.08
C SER A 37 -0.34 -7.58 -2.37
N HIS A 38 -0.06 -8.19 -3.52
CA HIS A 38 -0.54 -7.72 -4.81
C HIS A 38 -0.96 -8.86 -5.74
N GLN A 39 -1.92 -8.59 -6.62
CA GLN A 39 -2.36 -9.52 -7.67
C GLN A 39 -2.85 -8.73 -8.88
N GLY A 40 -2.66 -9.30 -10.07
CA GLY A 40 -3.05 -8.70 -11.34
C GLY A 40 -1.90 -8.66 -12.31
N ASP A 41 -2.02 -7.84 -13.34
CA ASP A 41 -0.96 -7.62 -14.31
C ASP A 41 0.23 -6.88 -13.69
N THR A 42 1.44 -7.41 -13.90
CA THR A 42 2.68 -6.87 -13.32
C THR A 42 2.96 -5.43 -13.75
N SER A 43 2.60 -5.05 -14.98
CA SER A 43 2.83 -3.69 -15.50
C SER A 43 1.90 -2.70 -14.81
N LEU A 44 0.64 -3.07 -14.62
CA LEU A 44 -0.33 -2.27 -13.86
C LEU A 44 0.08 -2.14 -12.38
N ILE A 45 0.53 -3.22 -11.75
CA ILE A 45 1.05 -3.18 -10.37
C ILE A 45 2.22 -2.20 -10.28
N SER A 46 3.19 -2.31 -11.19
CA SER A 46 4.38 -1.46 -11.21
C SER A 46 4.01 0.02 -11.40
N TYR A 47 3.06 0.30 -12.30
CA TYR A 47 2.55 1.65 -12.53
C TYR A 47 1.92 2.26 -11.27
N LEU A 48 1.10 1.50 -10.55
CA LEU A 48 0.47 1.95 -9.31
C LEU A 48 1.50 2.26 -8.21
N ILE A 49 2.48 1.37 -8.02
CA ILE A 49 3.52 1.56 -7.00
C ILE A 49 4.40 2.76 -7.32
N GLN A 50 4.83 2.89 -8.58
CA GLN A 50 5.67 4.01 -9.02
C GLN A 50 4.95 5.33 -8.84
N GLY A 51 3.67 5.41 -9.24
CA GLY A 51 2.88 6.62 -9.03
C GLY A 51 2.70 6.99 -7.55
N ALA A 52 2.49 6.00 -6.69
CA ALA A 52 2.41 6.23 -5.25
C ALA A 52 3.74 6.72 -4.66
N GLN A 53 4.86 6.15 -5.08
CA GLN A 53 6.19 6.59 -4.65
C GLN A 53 6.46 8.03 -5.10
N SER A 54 6.24 8.36 -6.37
CA SER A 54 6.46 9.72 -6.88
C SER A 54 5.62 10.76 -6.13
N TYR A 55 4.38 10.44 -5.79
CA TYR A 55 3.55 11.35 -4.99
C TYR A 55 4.14 11.61 -3.59
N ILE A 56 4.71 10.59 -2.94
CA ILE A 56 5.35 10.76 -1.62
C ILE A 56 6.60 11.63 -1.75
N ASP A 57 7.45 11.34 -2.75
CA ASP A 57 8.68 12.08 -2.99
C ASP A 57 8.38 13.58 -3.25
N ASP A 58 7.37 13.87 -4.08
CA ASP A 58 6.94 15.25 -4.38
C ASP A 58 6.45 15.99 -3.10
N GLN A 59 5.74 15.30 -2.20
CA GLN A 59 5.27 15.89 -0.94
C GLN A 59 6.43 16.14 0.05
N GLU A 60 7.41 15.25 0.11
CA GLU A 60 8.61 15.45 0.94
C GLU A 60 9.43 16.66 0.45
N GLU A 61 9.56 16.86 -0.87
CA GLU A 61 10.23 18.03 -1.44
C GLU A 61 9.49 19.34 -1.12
N GLU A 62 8.15 19.34 -1.15
CA GLU A 62 7.35 20.51 -0.75
C GLU A 62 7.51 20.84 0.74
N GLU A 63 7.50 19.86 1.64
CA GLU A 63 7.66 20.07 3.09
C GLU A 63 9.04 20.61 3.48
N LEU A 64 10.11 20.19 2.79
CA LEU A 64 11.48 20.66 3.02
C LEU A 64 11.78 22.05 2.44
N SER A 65 10.83 22.64 1.70
CA SER A 65 10.96 23.97 1.08
C SER A 65 10.48 25.13 1.96
N TYR A 66 9.96 24.84 3.16
CA TYR A 66 9.51 25.80 4.18
C TYR A 66 10.48 25.88 5.38
#